data_AF-A0A317IR08-F1
#
_entry.id   AF-A0A317IR08-F1
#
_cell.length_a   1.000
_cell.length_b   1.000
_cell.length_c   1.000
_cell.angle_alpha   90.00
_cell.angle_beta   90.00
_cell.angle_gamma   90.00
#
_symmetry.space_group_name_H-M   'P 1'
#
loop_
_entity.id
_entity.type
_entity.pdbx_description
1 polymer ?
#
loop_
_entity_poly.entity_id
_entity_poly.type
_entity_poly.pdbx_seq_one_letter_code
_entity_poly.pdbx_strand_id
1 'polypeptide(L)'
;MRQLAGEGKSPSKAVSDQVSLLALALIFTVGFPGLPVFSGEYRAINPNEAVNKIREAKIINPQCSVKVAFTGKEEATVVIQRDPKASDEDCKIDAVLVARTLMDKYPNQLMRVKSVFTKSPGECGQATVTAGDIRSFRNGQLDKRSLLDSIELVHLGPLEAMKAVSSADPGATAGVVPGPLQPWRLLTLEHINKLAALGVNVRTCLDEFNQIEGLVPTSQQKELRRRLVRLNGQLREQDEMTVEAKQTRFALFGNRRKPMVMITERLQEMASQGKDVSPYTDKVKEIERLKSDGRTQEAKRLMNELSQSLGI
;
A
#
# COMPACT_ATOMS: atom_id res chain seq x y z
N MET A 1 -42.35 20.59 -39.18
CA MET A 1 -43.48 21.27 -38.53
C MET A 1 -43.94 20.44 -37.32
N ARG A 2 -43.50 20.79 -36.12
CA ARG A 2 -44.17 20.48 -34.84
C ARG A 2 -43.62 21.47 -33.81
N GLN A 3 -44.49 22.39 -33.41
CA GLN A 3 -44.31 23.37 -32.33
C GLN A 3 -44.57 22.73 -30.96
N LEU A 4 -44.20 23.51 -29.94
CA LEU A 4 -44.73 23.65 -28.57
C LEU A 4 -43.64 23.32 -27.53
N ALA A 5 -42.86 24.29 -27.04
CA ALA A 5 -43.24 25.42 -26.17
C ALA A 5 -43.70 24.95 -24.78
N GLY A 6 -42.93 25.33 -23.75
CA GLY A 6 -43.19 25.04 -22.35
C GLY A 6 -42.32 25.91 -21.45
N GLU A 7 -42.53 27.23 -21.54
CA GLU A 7 -42.11 28.19 -20.52
C GLU A 7 -42.92 27.98 -19.23
N GLY A 8 -42.23 27.83 -18.10
CA GLY A 8 -42.81 27.87 -16.76
C GLY A 8 -42.10 28.95 -15.95
N LYS A 9 -42.68 30.16 -15.94
CA LYS A 9 -42.21 31.33 -15.19
C LYS A 9 -43.21 31.65 -14.07
N SER A 10 -42.67 32.15 -12.94
CA SER A 10 -43.29 32.97 -11.87
C SER A 10 -43.78 32.26 -10.60
N PRO A 11 -43.90 32.95 -9.45
CA PRO A 11 -43.18 34.14 -8.96
C PRO A 11 -42.76 34.11 -7.47
N SER A 12 -41.79 34.97 -7.15
CA SER A 12 -41.73 35.90 -6.01
C SER A 12 -42.63 35.66 -4.79
N LYS A 13 -42.01 35.48 -3.62
CA LYS A 13 -42.47 36.12 -2.38
C LYS A 13 -41.29 36.77 -1.67
N ALA A 14 -41.22 38.09 -1.83
CA ALA A 14 -40.55 39.01 -0.92
C ALA A 14 -41.42 39.21 0.33
N VAL A 15 -40.81 39.12 1.50
CA VAL A 15 -41.31 39.58 2.81
C VAL A 15 -40.04 40.13 3.48
N SER A 16 -39.78 41.44 3.47
CA SER A 16 -40.40 42.53 4.25
C SER A 16 -40.25 42.33 5.75
N ASP A 17 -39.25 42.99 6.33
CA ASP A 17 -39.35 43.93 7.46
C ASP A 17 -38.00 43.96 8.20
N GLN A 18 -37.18 45.00 8.01
CA GLN A 18 -37.24 46.30 8.69
C GLN A 18 -37.04 46.22 10.21
N VAL A 19 -35.78 46.50 10.56
CA VAL A 19 -35.35 47.38 11.66
C VAL A 19 -35.87 47.08 13.07
N SER A 20 -34.97 46.51 13.89
CA SER A 20 -34.85 46.94 15.28
C SER A 20 -33.37 47.17 15.61
N LEU A 21 -33.01 48.43 15.38
CA LEU A 21 -31.87 49.11 15.95
C LEU A 21 -32.20 49.35 17.43
N LEU A 22 -31.60 48.59 18.34
CA LEU A 22 -31.43 49.03 19.71
C LEU A 22 -30.14 48.43 20.27
N ALA A 23 -29.14 49.31 20.30
CA ALA A 23 -27.92 49.14 21.03
C ALA A 23 -28.23 48.93 22.51
N LEU A 24 -27.67 47.88 23.10
CA LEU A 24 -27.24 47.91 24.48
C LEU A 24 -25.90 47.19 24.57
N ALA A 25 -24.85 47.98 24.41
CA ALA A 25 -23.49 47.59 24.72
C ALA A 25 -23.37 47.41 26.24
N LEU A 26 -23.47 46.16 26.70
CA LEU A 26 -22.96 45.75 28.00
C LEU A 26 -21.55 45.19 27.78
N ILE A 27 -20.57 46.08 27.90
CA ILE A 27 -19.15 45.72 27.99
C ILE A 27 -18.95 45.07 29.37
N PHE A 28 -19.16 43.76 29.44
CA PHE A 28 -18.63 42.94 30.53
C PHE A 28 -17.19 42.55 30.16
N THR A 29 -16.26 43.43 30.49
CA THR A 29 -14.82 43.11 30.58
C THR A 29 -14.60 42.23 31.82
N VAL A 30 -15.02 40.97 31.73
CA VAL A 30 -14.56 39.95 32.67
C VAL A 30 -13.16 39.57 32.19
N GLY A 31 -12.13 39.95 32.95
CA GLY A 31 -10.75 39.59 32.68
C GLY A 31 -10.64 38.08 32.51
N PHE A 32 -10.48 37.63 31.27
CA PHE A 32 -10.21 36.24 30.94
C PHE A 32 -8.76 35.96 31.39
N PRO A 33 -8.52 35.17 32.46
CA PRO A 33 -7.17 34.76 32.80
C PRO A 33 -6.61 33.99 31.59
N GLY A 34 -5.40 34.40 31.19
CA GLY A 34 -4.77 34.02 29.93
C GLY A 34 -5.00 32.56 29.55
N LEU A 35 -5.68 32.36 28.42
CA LEU A 35 -5.72 31.06 27.78
C LEU A 35 -4.26 30.64 27.53
N PRO A 36 -3.85 29.46 28.00
CA PRO A 36 -2.52 28.94 27.69
C PRO A 36 -2.39 28.89 26.17
N VAL A 37 -1.52 29.73 25.63
CA VAL A 37 -1.07 29.61 24.24
C VAL A 37 -0.30 28.30 24.21
N PHE A 38 -0.98 27.22 23.84
CA PHE A 38 -0.35 25.94 23.54
C PHE A 38 0.48 26.14 22.27
N SER A 39 1.68 26.68 22.42
CA SER A 39 2.75 26.54 21.45
C SER A 39 3.21 25.09 21.48
N GLY A 40 2.36 24.19 20.99
CA GLY A 40 2.69 22.79 20.81
C GLY A 40 3.83 22.72 19.79
N GLU A 41 4.98 22.20 20.21
CA GLU A 41 6.06 21.88 19.30
C GLU A 41 5.54 20.91 18.23
N TYR A 42 5.37 21.41 17.00
CA TYR A 42 5.06 20.58 15.85
C TYR A 42 6.30 19.77 15.49
N ARG A 43 6.49 18.62 16.15
CA ARG A 43 7.48 17.64 15.72
C ARG A 43 7.07 17.10 14.35
N ALA A 44 7.95 17.26 13.37
CA ALA A 44 7.78 16.66 12.05
C ALA A 44 7.56 15.15 12.19
N ILE A 45 6.48 14.64 11.60
CA ILE A 45 6.14 13.22 11.68
C ILE A 45 7.11 12.43 10.80
N ASN A 46 7.74 11.40 11.36
CA ASN A 46 8.61 10.51 10.61
C ASN A 46 7.77 9.43 9.88
N PRO A 47 7.80 9.35 8.53
CA PRO A 47 7.07 8.35 7.75
C PRO A 47 7.39 6.90 8.14
N ASN A 48 8.66 6.61 8.45
CA ASN A 48 9.10 5.26 8.81
C ASN A 48 8.55 4.84 10.18
N GLU A 49 8.45 5.77 11.12
CA GLU A 49 7.82 5.51 12.42
C GLU A 49 6.32 5.19 12.24
N ALA A 50 5.63 5.94 11.37
CA ALA A 50 4.23 5.69 11.07
C ALA A 50 4.01 4.31 10.42
N VAL A 51 4.88 3.90 9.48
CA VAL A 51 4.86 2.53 8.91
C VAL A 51 5.06 1.48 10.00
N ASN A 52 6.05 1.67 10.88
CA ASN A 52 6.30 0.72 11.97
C ASN A 52 5.10 0.59 12.90
N LYS A 53 4.40 1.69 13.22
CA LYS A 53 3.18 1.65 14.03
C LYS A 53 2.04 0.88 13.37
N ILE A 54 1.86 1.04 12.06
CA ILE A 54 0.87 0.25 11.31
C ILE A 54 1.22 -1.25 11.35
N ARG A 55 2.51 -1.59 11.24
CA ARG A 55 2.97 -2.99 11.30
C ARG A 55 2.84 -3.60 12.70
N GLU A 56 3.18 -2.85 13.74
CA GLU A 56 3.02 -3.26 15.14
C GLU A 56 1.56 -3.56 15.48
N ALA A 57 0.62 -2.81 14.91
CA ALA A 57 -0.81 -3.03 15.08
C ALA A 57 -1.34 -4.29 14.38
N LYS A 58 -0.53 -4.95 13.54
CA LYS A 58 -0.87 -6.19 12.80
C LYS A 58 -2.16 -6.10 11.99
N ILE A 59 -2.48 -4.91 11.47
CA ILE A 59 -3.68 -4.66 10.67
C ILE A 59 -3.49 -5.24 9.27
N ILE A 60 -2.34 -4.96 8.65
CA ILE A 60 -2.03 -5.38 7.29
C ILE A 60 -1.12 -6.61 7.31
N ASN A 61 -1.37 -7.55 6.39
CA ASN A 61 -0.53 -8.74 6.21
C ASN A 61 0.96 -8.33 6.08
N PRO A 62 1.89 -8.95 6.85
CA PRO A 62 3.31 -8.61 6.79
C PRO A 62 3.94 -8.75 5.40
N GLN A 63 3.34 -9.57 4.52
CA GLN A 63 3.80 -9.76 3.14
C GLN A 63 3.41 -8.59 2.19
N CYS A 64 2.38 -7.81 2.53
CA CYS A 64 1.95 -6.69 1.69
C CYS A 64 2.85 -5.48 1.91
N SER A 65 3.17 -4.72 0.85
CA SER A 65 3.91 -3.46 0.97
C SER A 65 3.02 -2.34 1.56
N VAL A 66 3.59 -1.53 2.46
CA VAL A 66 2.94 -0.36 3.06
C VAL A 66 3.92 0.81 2.97
N LYS A 67 3.47 1.92 2.40
CA LYS A 67 4.20 3.20 2.36
C LYS A 67 3.32 4.29 2.98
N VAL A 68 3.91 5.18 3.76
CA VAL A 68 3.20 6.32 4.37
C VAL A 68 3.84 7.61 3.90
N ALA A 69 3.01 8.60 3.65
CA ALA A 69 3.36 9.92 3.19
C ALA A 69 2.55 10.96 3.96
N PHE A 70 3.12 12.13 4.19
CA PHE A 70 2.40 13.24 4.81
C PHE A 70 2.26 14.38 3.81
N THR A 71 1.01 14.75 3.51
CA THR A 71 0.68 15.85 2.60
C THR A 71 0.36 17.08 3.44
N GLY A 72 1.33 17.98 3.56
CA GLY A 72 1.17 19.15 4.43
C GLY A 72 1.18 18.78 5.92
N LYS A 73 0.46 19.53 6.75
CA LYS A 73 0.51 19.37 8.21
C LYS A 73 -0.55 18.42 8.78
N GLU A 74 -1.67 18.22 8.07
CA GLU A 74 -2.88 17.62 8.64
C GLU A 74 -3.37 16.33 7.94
N GLU A 75 -2.71 15.94 6.85
CA GLU A 75 -3.15 14.83 6.01
C GLU A 75 -2.04 13.79 5.86
N ALA A 76 -2.37 12.51 6.06
CA ALA A 76 -1.51 11.39 5.74
C ALA A 76 -2.09 10.60 4.57
N THR A 77 -1.24 10.20 3.63
CA THR A 77 -1.57 9.26 2.57
C THR A 77 -0.86 7.94 2.85
N VAL A 78 -1.62 6.86 2.99
CA VAL A 78 -1.10 5.50 3.20
C VAL A 78 -1.37 4.69 1.97
N VAL A 79 -0.32 4.11 1.40
CA VAL A 79 -0.40 3.27 0.19
C VAL A 79 -0.18 1.83 0.62
N ILE A 80 -1.18 0.99 0.35
CA ILE A 80 -1.25 -0.39 0.81
C ILE A 80 -1.42 -1.29 -0.39
N GLN A 81 -0.55 -2.30 -0.53
CA GLN A 81 -0.75 -3.35 -1.50
C GLN A 81 -1.86 -4.29 -1.01
N ARG A 82 -2.97 -4.32 -1.74
CA ARG A 82 -4.17 -5.10 -1.41
C ARG A 82 -3.92 -6.58 -1.66
N ASP A 83 -4.43 -7.44 -0.77
CA ASP A 83 -4.51 -8.87 -1.04
C ASP A 83 -5.51 -9.11 -2.19
N PRO A 84 -5.18 -9.88 -3.24
CA PRO A 84 -6.10 -10.16 -4.34
C PRO A 84 -7.44 -10.77 -3.90
N LYS A 85 -7.51 -11.39 -2.72
CA LYS A 85 -8.73 -11.98 -2.15
C LYS A 85 -9.55 -11.03 -1.27
N ALA A 86 -8.99 -9.87 -0.88
CA ALA A 86 -9.69 -8.93 0.00
C ALA A 86 -10.89 -8.32 -0.73
N SER A 87 -12.03 -8.21 -0.04
CA SER A 87 -13.23 -7.50 -0.52
C SER A 87 -13.10 -5.99 -0.32
N ASP A 88 -14.02 -5.22 -0.89
CA ASP A 88 -14.02 -3.76 -0.70
C ASP A 88 -14.39 -3.38 0.74
N GLU A 89 -15.21 -4.20 1.41
CA GLU A 89 -15.53 -4.04 2.82
C GLU A 89 -14.28 -4.24 3.69
N ASP A 90 -13.45 -5.24 3.37
CA ASP A 90 -12.15 -5.45 4.05
C ASP A 90 -11.24 -4.23 3.89
N CYS A 91 -11.16 -3.63 2.69
CA CYS A 91 -10.40 -2.41 2.47
C CYS A 91 -10.91 -1.22 3.31
N LYS A 92 -12.22 -1.07 3.47
CA LYS A 92 -12.78 -0.02 4.34
C LYS A 92 -12.42 -0.27 5.81
N ILE A 93 -12.50 -1.52 6.26
CA ILE A 93 -12.10 -1.90 7.62
C ILE A 93 -10.62 -1.58 7.86
N ASP A 94 -9.75 -2.00 6.94
CA ASP A 94 -8.31 -1.72 7.00
C ASP A 94 -8.04 -0.22 7.03
N ALA A 95 -8.74 0.57 6.21
CA ALA A 95 -8.60 2.03 6.19
C ALA A 95 -8.95 2.67 7.54
N VAL A 96 -10.02 2.23 8.19
CA VAL A 96 -10.43 2.71 9.52
C VAL A 96 -9.39 2.34 10.58
N LEU A 97 -8.91 1.10 10.57
CA LEU A 97 -7.93 0.61 11.54
C LEU A 97 -6.59 1.33 11.39
N VAL A 98 -6.14 1.54 10.16
CA VAL A 98 -4.93 2.31 9.85
C VAL A 98 -5.09 3.76 10.29
N ALA A 99 -6.22 4.40 9.93
CA ALA A 99 -6.50 5.79 10.30
C ALA A 99 -6.53 5.97 11.82
N ARG A 100 -7.23 5.09 12.53
CA ARG A 100 -7.26 5.08 14.00
C ARG A 100 -5.86 4.97 14.59
N THR A 101 -5.05 4.03 14.12
CA THR A 101 -3.69 3.80 14.64
C THR A 101 -2.82 5.05 14.49
N LEU A 102 -2.88 5.71 13.32
CA LEU A 102 -2.14 6.93 13.07
C LEU A 102 -2.68 8.11 13.88
N MET A 103 -4.00 8.27 14.00
CA MET A 103 -4.63 9.36 14.75
C MET A 103 -4.45 9.20 16.26
N ASP A 104 -4.44 7.98 16.79
CA ASP A 104 -4.15 7.72 18.21
C ASP A 104 -2.69 8.09 18.54
N LYS A 105 -1.76 7.87 17.60
CA LYS A 105 -0.34 8.23 17.74
C LYS A 105 -0.08 9.73 17.53
N TYR A 106 -0.82 10.38 16.64
CA TYR A 106 -0.63 11.79 16.25
C TYR A 106 -1.94 12.62 16.37
N PRO A 107 -2.57 12.70 17.57
CA PRO A 107 -3.95 13.17 17.74
C PRO A 107 -4.21 14.63 17.39
N ASN A 108 -3.19 15.48 17.51
CA ASN A 108 -3.27 16.91 17.23
C ASN A 108 -2.67 17.30 15.87
N GLN A 109 -2.11 16.33 15.15
CA GLN A 109 -1.41 16.59 13.89
C GLN A 109 -2.15 15.98 12.70
N LEU A 110 -2.88 14.88 12.86
CA LEU A 110 -3.58 14.24 11.74
C LEU A 110 -5.09 14.41 11.84
N MET A 111 -5.66 15.20 10.93
CA MET A 111 -7.11 15.38 10.79
C MET A 111 -7.71 14.43 9.76
N ARG A 112 -6.92 13.97 8.79
CA ARG A 112 -7.39 13.13 7.67
C ARG A 112 -6.36 12.09 7.28
N VAL A 113 -6.82 10.88 7.01
CA VAL A 113 -5.99 9.79 6.47
C VAL A 113 -6.63 9.27 5.19
N LYS A 114 -5.87 9.30 4.09
CA LYS A 114 -6.23 8.73 2.80
C LYS A 114 -5.52 7.40 2.62
N SER A 115 -6.29 6.32 2.59
CA SER A 115 -5.76 4.97 2.33
C SER A 115 -5.97 4.61 0.87
N VAL A 116 -4.88 4.34 0.15
CA VAL A 116 -4.87 3.96 -1.26
C VAL A 116 -4.48 2.50 -1.36
N PHE A 117 -5.43 1.68 -1.80
CA PHE A 117 -5.28 0.24 -1.96
C PHE A 117 -4.92 -0.09 -3.40
N THR A 118 -3.78 -0.74 -3.63
CA THR A 118 -3.34 -1.16 -4.97
C THR A 118 -3.54 -2.66 -5.14
N LYS A 119 -4.44 -3.08 -6.03
CA LYS A 119 -4.72 -4.51 -6.30
C LYS A 119 -3.84 -5.06 -7.41
N SER A 120 -3.70 -4.26 -8.46
CA SER A 120 -2.95 -4.57 -9.69
C SER A 120 -2.46 -3.25 -10.27
N PRO A 121 -1.42 -3.25 -11.12
CA PRO A 121 -0.95 -2.03 -11.77
C PRO A 121 -2.10 -1.39 -12.57
N GLY A 122 -2.66 -0.30 -12.03
CA GLY A 122 -3.77 0.44 -12.63
C GLY A 122 -5.14 0.30 -11.96
N GLU A 123 -5.34 -0.67 -11.07
CA GLU A 123 -6.56 -0.81 -10.28
C GLU A 123 -6.30 -0.40 -8.84
N CYS A 124 -6.85 0.73 -8.43
CA CYS A 124 -6.69 1.22 -7.07
C CYS A 124 -8.01 1.75 -6.50
N GLY A 125 -8.23 1.49 -5.22
CA GLY A 125 -9.31 2.11 -4.44
C GLY A 125 -8.73 3.11 -3.47
N GLN A 126 -9.38 4.26 -3.29
CA GLN A 126 -9.05 5.20 -2.24
C GLN A 126 -10.21 5.28 -1.23
N ALA A 127 -9.89 5.10 0.04
CA ALA A 127 -10.77 5.39 1.16
C ALA A 127 -10.23 6.60 1.92
N THR A 128 -11.10 7.51 2.33
CA THR A 128 -10.72 8.67 3.16
C THR A 128 -11.43 8.57 4.50
N VAL A 129 -10.67 8.71 5.59
CA VAL A 129 -11.19 8.65 6.95
C VAL A 129 -10.78 9.92 7.68
N THR A 130 -11.72 10.56 8.37
CA THR A 130 -11.44 11.78 9.14
C THR A 130 -11.35 11.52 10.64
N ALA A 131 -10.65 12.40 11.35
CA ALA A 131 -10.55 12.32 12.80
C ALA A 131 -11.90 12.48 13.50
N GLY A 132 -12.85 13.19 12.88
CA GLY A 132 -14.23 13.28 13.35
C GLY A 132 -14.90 11.92 13.41
N ASP A 133 -14.83 11.15 12.32
CA ASP A 133 -15.46 9.83 12.20
C ASP A 133 -14.92 8.85 13.26
N ILE A 134 -13.60 8.83 13.46
CA ILE A 134 -12.95 7.99 14.47
C ILE A 134 -13.36 8.38 15.89
N ARG A 135 -13.48 9.68 16.18
CA ARG A 135 -13.92 10.18 17.51
C ARG A 135 -15.39 9.83 17.75
N SER A 136 -16.27 10.05 16.78
CA SER A 136 -17.69 9.71 16.89
C SER A 136 -17.90 8.22 17.11
N PHE A 137 -17.17 7.37 16.38
CA PHE A 137 -17.18 5.92 16.59
C PHE A 137 -16.67 5.52 17.99
N ARG A 138 -15.54 6.09 18.43
CA ARG A 138 -14.96 5.84 19.76
C ARG A 138 -15.90 6.23 20.90
N ASN A 139 -16.67 7.30 20.72
CA ASN A 139 -17.65 7.79 21.70
C ASN A 139 -18.98 7.02 21.64
N GLY A 140 -19.13 6.03 20.75
CA GLY A 140 -20.36 5.26 20.58
C GLY A 140 -21.50 6.06 19.93
N GLN A 141 -21.21 7.21 19.30
CA GLN A 141 -22.20 8.00 18.58
C GLN A 141 -22.50 7.44 17.19
N LEU A 142 -21.61 6.59 16.67
CA LEU A 142 -21.68 6.05 15.33
C LEU A 142 -21.42 4.55 15.39
N ASP A 143 -22.35 3.75 14.85
CA ASP A 143 -22.26 2.28 14.86
C ASP A 143 -21.27 1.76 13.82
N LYS A 144 -20.76 0.53 13.99
CA LYS A 144 -19.81 -0.09 13.05
C LYS A 144 -20.31 -0.06 11.60
N ARG A 145 -21.57 -0.43 11.36
CA ARG A 145 -22.15 -0.45 10.01
C ARG A 145 -22.24 0.94 9.42
N SER A 146 -22.77 1.89 10.19
CA SER A 146 -22.86 3.30 9.77
C SER A 146 -21.49 3.90 9.43
N LEU A 147 -20.43 3.50 10.14
CA LEU A 147 -19.07 4.00 9.87
C LEU A 147 -18.57 3.49 8.52
N LEU A 148 -18.71 2.18 8.28
CA LEU A 148 -18.28 1.56 7.04
C LEU A 148 -19.11 2.04 5.83
N ASP A 149 -20.39 2.33 6.05
CA ASP A 149 -21.28 2.89 5.04
C ASP A 149 -20.93 4.35 4.70
N SER A 150 -20.51 5.15 5.70
CA SER A 150 -20.06 6.53 5.46
C SER A 150 -18.75 6.64 4.69
N ILE A 151 -17.94 5.58 4.65
CA ILE A 151 -16.66 5.57 3.95
C ILE A 151 -16.88 5.11 2.52
N GLU A 152 -16.67 6.02 1.58
CA GLU A 152 -16.71 5.70 0.15
C GLU A 152 -15.35 5.16 -0.31
N LEU A 153 -15.37 4.02 -1.01
CA LEU A 153 -14.20 3.49 -1.70
C LEU A 153 -14.22 3.97 -3.15
N VAL A 154 -13.55 5.10 -3.40
CA VAL A 154 -13.48 5.68 -4.73
C VAL A 154 -12.50 4.85 -5.56
N HIS A 155 -13.02 4.20 -6.59
CA HIS A 155 -12.19 3.47 -7.54
C HIS A 155 -11.47 4.50 -8.41
N LEU A 156 -10.20 4.70 -8.10
CA LEU A 156 -9.36 5.61 -8.85
C LEU A 156 -8.89 4.87 -10.09
N GLY A 157 -9.14 5.48 -11.26
CA GLY A 157 -8.40 5.09 -12.45
C GLY A 157 -6.89 5.15 -12.16
N PRO A 158 -6.06 4.43 -12.95
CA PRO A 158 -4.62 4.32 -12.70
C PRO A 158 -3.96 5.65 -12.31
N LEU A 159 -4.44 6.73 -12.92
CA LEU A 159 -3.87 8.07 -12.90
C LEU A 159 -4.15 8.88 -11.65
N GLU A 160 -5.30 8.70 -11.01
CA GLU A 160 -5.60 9.39 -9.75
C GLU A 160 -4.99 8.66 -8.55
N ALA A 161 -4.94 7.32 -8.61
CA ALA A 161 -4.35 6.49 -7.58
C ALA A 161 -2.91 6.86 -7.26
N MET A 162 -2.14 7.10 -8.31
CA MET A 162 -0.74 7.45 -8.19
C MET A 162 -0.53 8.94 -7.88
N LYS A 163 -1.50 9.84 -8.14
CA LYS A 163 -1.48 11.22 -7.61
C LYS A 163 -1.59 11.23 -6.07
N ALA A 164 -2.28 10.25 -5.49
CA ALA A 164 -2.30 10.09 -4.04
C ALA A 164 -0.94 9.58 -3.50
N VAL A 165 -0.30 8.61 -4.18
CA VAL A 165 1.08 8.15 -3.86
C VAL A 165 2.13 9.27 -3.98
N SER A 166 1.83 10.30 -4.79
CA SER A 166 2.73 11.38 -5.16
C SER A 166 3.09 12.39 -4.08
N SER A 167 2.35 12.39 -2.99
CA SER A 167 2.55 13.31 -1.87
C SER A 167 3.65 12.85 -0.89
N ALA A 168 4.28 11.70 -1.18
CA ALA A 168 5.33 11.08 -0.38
C ALA A 168 6.71 11.66 -0.72
N ASP A 169 7.20 12.54 0.15
CA ASP A 169 8.61 12.88 0.38
C ASP A 169 9.50 13.23 -0.85
N PRO A 170 9.74 14.51 -1.16
CA PRO A 170 10.55 14.95 -2.31
C PRO A 170 12.06 14.78 -2.12
N GLY A 171 12.55 14.34 -0.96
CA GLY A 171 13.98 14.33 -0.62
C GLY A 171 14.81 13.16 -1.16
N ALA A 172 14.18 12.06 -1.56
CA ALA A 172 14.87 10.83 -2.02
C ALA A 172 14.79 10.62 -3.54
N THR A 173 14.44 11.64 -4.32
CA THR A 173 14.22 11.55 -5.77
C THR A 173 15.50 11.78 -6.58
N ALA A 174 16.60 11.12 -6.23
CA ALA A 174 17.85 11.20 -7.00
C ALA A 174 17.64 10.55 -8.39
N GLY A 175 17.23 11.35 -9.39
CA GLY A 175 17.09 10.92 -10.78
C GLY A 175 15.79 11.30 -11.50
N VAL A 176 14.80 11.89 -10.82
CA VAL A 176 13.53 12.31 -11.45
C VAL A 176 13.37 13.82 -11.37
N VAL A 177 13.22 14.49 -12.51
CA VAL A 177 13.07 15.95 -12.59
C VAL A 177 11.72 16.35 -11.98
N PRO A 178 11.64 17.39 -11.12
CA PRO A 178 10.36 17.89 -10.61
C PRO A 178 9.40 18.25 -11.74
N GLY A 179 8.12 17.86 -11.63
CA GLY A 179 7.13 18.18 -12.68
C GLY A 179 5.86 17.34 -12.67
N PRO A 180 5.00 17.46 -13.68
CA PRO A 180 3.75 16.70 -13.76
C PRO A 180 4.00 15.20 -13.67
N LEU A 181 3.11 14.51 -12.96
CA LEU A 181 3.17 13.05 -12.77
C LEU A 181 4.53 12.56 -12.22
N GLN A 182 5.29 13.42 -11.52
CA GLN A 182 6.60 13.07 -10.95
C GLN A 182 6.60 11.73 -10.22
N PRO A 183 5.56 11.36 -9.48
CA PRO A 183 5.65 10.12 -8.71
C PRO A 183 5.21 8.88 -9.48
N TRP A 184 4.46 9.03 -10.58
CA TRP A 184 4.42 7.96 -11.59
C TRP A 184 5.83 7.68 -12.09
N ARG A 185 6.55 8.75 -12.47
CA ARG A 185 7.91 8.63 -13.01
C ARG A 185 8.85 7.99 -11.98
N LEU A 186 8.73 8.38 -10.71
CA LEU A 186 9.51 7.76 -9.62
C LEU A 186 9.20 6.27 -9.43
N LEU A 187 7.92 5.88 -9.39
CA LEU A 187 7.54 4.46 -9.26
C LEU A 187 8.02 3.63 -10.45
N THR A 188 7.92 4.18 -11.66
CA THR A 188 8.42 3.53 -12.88
C THR A 188 9.94 3.34 -12.80
N LEU A 189 10.69 4.35 -12.33
CA LEU A 189 12.14 4.21 -12.12
C LEU A 189 12.49 3.18 -11.04
N GLU A 190 11.76 3.15 -9.92
CA GLU A 190 11.89 2.13 -8.86
C GLU A 190 11.65 0.73 -9.43
N HIS A 191 10.63 0.57 -10.28
CA HIS A 191 10.30 -0.69 -10.94
C HIS A 191 11.40 -1.13 -11.92
N ILE A 192 11.91 -0.21 -12.74
CA ILE A 192 13.05 -0.45 -13.63
C ILE A 192 14.27 -0.93 -12.83
N ASN A 193 14.60 -0.25 -11.73
CA ASN A 193 15.73 -0.63 -10.88
C ASN A 193 15.54 -2.00 -10.22
N LYS A 194 14.31 -2.34 -9.82
CA LYS A 194 13.98 -3.67 -9.28
C LYS A 194 14.20 -4.78 -10.33
N LEU A 195 13.74 -4.58 -11.57
CA LEU A 195 13.97 -5.52 -12.66
C LEU A 195 15.47 -5.64 -13.01
N ALA A 196 16.20 -4.53 -13.01
CA ALA A 196 17.65 -4.52 -13.20
C ALA A 196 18.36 -5.36 -12.12
N ALA A 197 17.96 -5.22 -10.86
CA ALA A 197 18.50 -6.00 -9.75
C ALA A 197 18.21 -7.51 -9.86
N LEU A 198 17.17 -7.90 -10.60
CA LEU A 198 16.88 -9.29 -10.93
C LEU A 198 17.69 -9.81 -12.13
N GLY A 199 18.56 -8.99 -12.73
CA GLY A 199 19.37 -9.33 -13.90
C GLY A 199 18.62 -9.22 -15.22
N VAL A 200 17.45 -8.58 -15.25
CA VAL A 200 16.72 -8.32 -16.48
C VAL A 200 17.40 -7.18 -17.25
N ASN A 201 17.50 -7.32 -18.58
CA ASN A 201 18.01 -6.24 -19.42
C ASN A 201 16.96 -5.13 -19.53
N VAL A 202 17.13 -4.07 -18.74
CA VAL A 202 16.21 -2.93 -18.68
C VAL A 202 16.66 -1.73 -19.51
N ARG A 203 17.69 -1.86 -20.35
CA ARG A 203 18.29 -0.72 -21.07
C ARG A 203 17.27 0.05 -21.91
N THR A 204 16.44 -0.67 -22.67
CA THR A 204 15.38 -0.06 -23.50
C THR A 204 14.34 0.67 -22.65
N CYS A 205 13.95 0.11 -21.50
CA CYS A 205 12.99 0.76 -20.59
C CYS A 205 13.58 2.02 -19.94
N LEU A 206 14.87 1.99 -19.59
CA LEU A 206 15.58 3.15 -19.05
C LEU A 206 15.71 4.26 -20.11
N ASP A 207 16.01 3.91 -21.36
CA ASP A 207 16.09 4.87 -22.46
C ASP A 207 14.71 5.53 -22.73
N GLU A 208 13.63 4.75 -22.71
CA GLU A 208 12.26 5.29 -22.82
C GLU A 208 11.88 6.16 -21.62
N PHE A 209 12.29 5.78 -20.41
CA PHE A 209 12.13 6.60 -19.21
C PHE A 209 12.84 7.95 -19.33
N ASN A 210 14.09 7.97 -19.79
CA ASN A 210 14.86 9.20 -19.99
C ASN A 210 14.23 10.11 -21.07
N GLN A 211 13.61 9.53 -22.11
CA GLN A 211 12.83 10.31 -23.08
C GLN A 211 11.58 10.93 -22.44
N ILE A 212 10.90 10.20 -21.54
CA ILE A 212 9.77 10.72 -20.77
C ILE A 212 10.20 11.89 -19.88
N GLU A 213 11.35 11.78 -19.20
CA GLU A 213 11.93 12.87 -18.40
C GLU A 213 12.20 14.13 -19.26
N GLY A 214 12.65 13.94 -20.51
CA GLY A 214 12.83 15.04 -21.47
C GLY A 214 11.54 15.76 -21.89
N LEU A 215 10.36 15.14 -21.73
CA LEU A 215 9.06 15.74 -22.05
C LEU A 215 8.44 16.51 -20.88
N VAL A 216 8.98 16.37 -19.67
CA VAL A 216 8.52 17.08 -18.46
C VAL A 216 8.53 18.60 -18.63
N PRO A 217 9.59 19.24 -19.18
CA PRO A 217 9.61 20.70 -19.36
C PRO A 217 8.73 21.20 -20.51
N THR A 218 8.30 20.35 -21.46
CA THR A 218 7.66 20.81 -22.72
C THR A 218 6.14 21.03 -22.62
N SER A 219 5.56 20.93 -21.42
CA SER A 219 4.09 21.02 -21.18
C SER A 219 3.24 20.01 -21.97
N GLN A 220 3.84 18.99 -22.60
CA GLN A 220 3.15 17.96 -23.38
C GLN A 220 2.57 16.84 -22.50
N GLN A 221 1.71 17.20 -21.53
CA GLN A 221 1.25 16.28 -20.49
C GLN A 221 0.50 15.05 -21.04
N LYS A 222 -0.24 15.20 -22.15
CA LYS A 222 -0.99 14.10 -22.80
C LYS A 222 -0.05 13.04 -23.37
N GLU A 223 1.04 13.46 -24.01
CA GLU A 223 2.02 12.54 -24.59
C GLU A 223 2.88 11.90 -23.51
N LEU A 224 3.31 12.67 -22.51
CA LEU A 224 4.00 12.16 -21.32
C LEU A 224 3.18 11.05 -20.65
N ARG A 225 1.88 11.28 -20.45
CA ARG A 225 0.95 10.28 -19.89
C ARG A 225 0.85 9.02 -20.75
N ARG A 226 0.72 9.18 -22.07
CA ARG A 226 0.61 8.05 -23.02
C ARG A 226 1.87 7.17 -22.97
N ARG A 227 3.05 7.78 -23.03
CA ARG A 227 4.33 7.04 -22.99
C ARG A 227 4.54 6.33 -21.67
N LEU A 228 4.20 6.96 -20.56
CA LEU A 228 4.35 6.36 -19.24
C LEU A 228 3.44 5.13 -19.06
N VAL A 229 2.19 5.19 -19.53
CA VAL A 229 1.28 4.02 -19.54
C VAL A 229 1.85 2.89 -20.39
N ARG A 230 2.40 3.20 -21.57
CA ARG A 230 3.04 2.20 -22.44
C ARG A 230 4.25 1.55 -21.76
N LEU A 231 5.15 2.34 -21.18
CA LEU A 231 6.34 1.86 -20.48
C LEU A 231 5.97 0.95 -19.31
N ASN A 232 4.97 1.32 -18.49
CA ASN A 232 4.49 0.46 -17.40
C ASN A 232 3.87 -0.86 -17.92
N GLY A 233 3.23 -0.85 -19.09
CA GLY A 233 2.78 -2.07 -19.76
C GLY A 233 3.94 -3.01 -20.09
N GLN A 234 5.02 -2.48 -20.68
CA GLN A 234 6.22 -3.27 -20.99
C GLN A 234 6.91 -3.81 -19.74
N LEU A 235 7.01 -3.01 -18.67
CA LEU A 235 7.59 -3.47 -17.40
C LEU A 235 6.79 -4.61 -16.78
N ARG A 236 5.46 -4.57 -16.92
CA ARG A 236 4.58 -5.66 -16.49
C ARG A 236 4.79 -6.93 -17.31
N GLU A 237 4.88 -6.82 -18.63
CA GLU A 237 5.20 -7.97 -19.49
C GLU A 237 6.56 -8.59 -19.11
N GLN A 238 7.56 -7.77 -18.78
CA GLN A 238 8.85 -8.25 -18.28
C GLN A 238 8.72 -8.95 -16.92
N ASP A 239 7.95 -8.41 -15.99
CA ASP A 239 7.67 -9.07 -14.71
C ASP A 239 7.04 -10.46 -14.94
N GLU A 240 6.00 -10.54 -15.77
CA GLU A 240 5.31 -11.78 -16.10
C GLU A 240 6.29 -12.80 -16.70
N MET A 241 7.11 -12.39 -17.68
CA MET A 241 8.17 -13.23 -18.25
C MET A 241 9.21 -13.68 -17.21
N THR A 242 9.59 -12.83 -16.24
CA THR A 242 10.53 -13.26 -15.20
C THR A 242 9.91 -14.25 -14.23
N VAL A 243 8.62 -14.11 -13.92
CA VAL A 243 7.88 -15.06 -13.08
C VAL A 243 7.76 -16.40 -13.80
N GLU A 244 7.38 -16.39 -15.08
CA GLU A 244 7.31 -17.59 -15.92
C GLU A 244 8.67 -18.23 -16.11
N ALA A 245 9.74 -17.46 -16.33
CA ALA A 245 11.10 -18.00 -16.44
C ALA A 245 11.56 -18.61 -15.12
N LYS A 246 11.21 -18.03 -13.97
CA LYS A 246 11.49 -18.62 -12.65
C LYS A 246 10.69 -19.90 -12.44
N GLN A 247 9.41 -19.93 -12.81
CA GLN A 247 8.56 -21.11 -12.73
C GLN A 247 9.00 -22.21 -13.69
N THR A 248 9.42 -21.85 -14.91
CA THR A 248 9.88 -22.79 -15.94
C THR A 248 11.27 -23.30 -15.62
N ARG A 249 12.17 -22.46 -15.11
CA ARG A 249 13.45 -22.91 -14.54
C ARG A 249 13.20 -23.82 -13.35
N PHE A 250 12.20 -23.53 -12.53
CA PHE A 250 11.75 -24.43 -11.49
C PHE A 250 11.14 -25.73 -12.07
N ALA A 251 10.43 -25.73 -13.20
CA ALA A 251 9.91 -26.95 -13.80
C ALA A 251 11.00 -27.81 -14.47
N LEU A 252 11.90 -27.17 -15.23
CA LEU A 252 12.97 -27.82 -16.00
C LEU A 252 14.15 -28.25 -15.12
N PHE A 253 14.44 -27.52 -14.03
CA PHE A 253 15.53 -27.83 -13.10
C PHE A 253 15.05 -28.21 -11.69
N GLY A 254 13.74 -28.26 -11.44
CA GLY A 254 13.17 -28.36 -10.10
C GLY A 254 11.89 -29.20 -10.06
N ASN A 255 11.99 -30.45 -10.48
CA ASN A 255 11.43 -31.54 -9.67
C ASN A 255 12.53 -32.31 -8.93
N ARG A 256 13.69 -31.68 -8.68
CA ARG A 256 14.46 -31.98 -7.49
C ARG A 256 13.99 -31.03 -6.39
N ARG A 257 12.80 -31.27 -5.83
CA ARG A 257 12.57 -30.88 -4.44
C ARG A 257 13.84 -31.30 -3.70
N LYS A 258 14.53 -30.36 -3.03
CA LYS A 258 15.76 -30.70 -2.29
C LYS A 258 15.40 -31.98 -1.52
N PRO A 259 16.07 -33.13 -1.73
CA PRO A 259 15.56 -34.42 -1.25
C PRO A 259 15.23 -34.39 0.25
N MET A 260 15.96 -33.54 0.97
CA MET A 260 15.73 -33.16 2.35
C MET A 260 14.31 -32.68 2.68
N VAL A 261 13.70 -31.84 1.84
CA VAL A 261 12.33 -31.32 2.06
C VAL A 261 11.30 -32.45 1.92
N MET A 262 11.46 -33.34 0.94
CA MET A 262 10.57 -34.51 0.79
C MET A 262 10.72 -35.48 1.97
N ILE A 263 11.96 -35.69 2.42
CA ILE A 263 12.25 -36.49 3.62
C ILE A 263 11.56 -35.88 4.85
N THR A 264 11.68 -34.56 5.10
CA THR A 264 11.03 -33.92 6.25
C THR A 264 9.50 -33.99 6.18
N GLU A 265 8.91 -33.77 5.00
CA GLU A 265 7.46 -33.89 4.79
C GLU A 265 6.97 -35.33 5.08
N ARG A 266 7.70 -36.34 4.57
CA ARG A 266 7.36 -37.74 4.79
C ARG A 266 7.51 -38.17 6.25
N LEU A 267 8.52 -37.67 6.96
CA LEU A 267 8.68 -37.92 8.39
C LEU A 267 7.56 -37.27 9.21
N GLN A 268 7.13 -36.07 8.85
CA GLN A 268 5.98 -35.42 9.48
C GLN A 268 4.68 -36.21 9.25
N GLU A 269 4.49 -36.76 8.04
CA GLU A 269 3.36 -37.64 7.72
C GLU A 269 3.41 -38.97 8.50
N MET A 270 4.57 -39.59 8.64
CA MET A 270 4.72 -40.81 9.45
C MET A 270 4.44 -40.53 10.94
N ALA A 271 4.90 -39.39 11.45
CA ALA A 271 4.65 -38.99 12.83
C ALA A 271 3.15 -38.75 13.09
N SER A 272 2.41 -38.13 12.14
CA SER A 272 0.97 -37.95 12.29
C SER A 272 0.18 -39.27 12.21
N GLN A 273 0.72 -40.28 11.52
CA GLN A 273 0.20 -41.65 11.52
C GLN A 273 0.57 -42.45 12.79
N GLY A 274 1.28 -41.85 13.75
CA GLY A 274 1.72 -42.51 14.98
C GLY A 274 2.84 -43.54 14.77
N LYS A 275 3.56 -43.48 13.63
CA LYS A 275 4.73 -44.33 13.39
C LYS A 275 5.95 -43.74 14.09
N ASP A 276 6.82 -44.61 14.58
CA ASP A 276 8.10 -44.19 15.16
C ASP A 276 9.01 -43.59 14.08
N VAL A 277 9.40 -42.33 14.27
CA VAL A 277 10.26 -41.57 13.36
C VAL A 277 11.66 -41.31 13.92
N SER A 278 11.90 -41.66 15.19
CA SER A 278 13.19 -41.48 15.87
C SER A 278 14.39 -41.96 15.06
N PRO A 279 14.41 -43.19 14.47
CA PRO A 279 15.58 -43.68 13.73
C PRO A 279 15.90 -42.87 12.46
N TYR A 280 14.91 -42.16 11.90
CA TYR A 280 15.13 -41.32 10.74
C TYR A 280 15.57 -39.91 11.13
N THR A 281 15.07 -39.38 12.25
CA THR A 281 15.48 -38.05 12.74
C THR A 281 16.97 -37.96 13.07
N ASP A 282 17.57 -39.04 13.58
CA ASP A 282 19.02 -39.07 13.85
C ASP A 282 19.84 -39.07 12.55
N LYS A 283 19.37 -39.79 11.52
CA LYS A 283 19.99 -39.76 10.19
C LYS A 283 19.90 -38.37 9.55
N VAL A 284 18.81 -37.64 9.76
CA VAL A 284 18.67 -36.25 9.30
C VAL A 284 19.70 -35.34 9.97
N LYS A 285 19.85 -35.43 11.29
CA LYS A 285 20.87 -34.66 12.04
C LYS A 285 22.28 -34.98 11.56
N GLU A 286 22.59 -36.25 11.30
CA GLU A 286 23.90 -36.66 10.79
C GLU A 286 24.16 -36.11 9.37
N ILE A 287 23.15 -36.09 8.49
CA ILE A 287 23.25 -35.46 7.17
C ILE A 287 23.54 -33.95 7.29
N GLU A 288 22.92 -33.26 8.25
CA GLU A 288 23.17 -31.84 8.51
C GLU A 288 24.58 -31.59 9.04
N ARG A 289 25.06 -32.45 9.96
CA ARG A 289 26.43 -32.41 10.48
C ARG A 289 27.47 -32.65 9.38
N LEU A 290 27.28 -33.65 8.53
CA LEU A 290 28.20 -33.91 7.41
C LEU A 290 28.23 -32.76 6.40
N LYS A 291 27.12 -32.03 6.22
CA LYS A 291 27.10 -30.82 5.40
C LYS A 291 27.87 -29.68 6.03
N SER A 292 27.75 -29.46 7.35
CA SER A 292 28.54 -28.43 8.03
C SER A 292 30.03 -28.74 7.99
N ASP A 293 30.40 -30.02 8.02
CA ASP A 293 31.79 -30.49 7.96
C ASP A 293 32.36 -30.50 6.52
N GLY A 294 31.59 -30.07 5.50
CA GLY A 294 32.01 -30.07 4.10
C GLY A 294 32.06 -31.45 3.43
N ARG A 295 31.64 -32.52 4.13
CA ARG A 295 31.60 -33.92 3.64
C ARG A 295 30.36 -34.16 2.76
N THR A 296 30.25 -33.38 1.70
CA THR A 296 29.06 -33.31 0.83
C THR A 296 28.71 -34.62 0.12
N GLN A 297 29.71 -35.44 -0.23
CA GLN A 297 29.48 -36.74 -0.89
C GLN A 297 28.84 -37.77 0.06
N GLU A 298 29.29 -37.83 1.32
CA GLU A 298 28.73 -38.74 2.32
C GLU A 298 27.34 -38.31 2.75
N ALA A 299 27.12 -37.01 2.95
CA ALA A 299 25.80 -36.46 3.22
C ALA A 299 24.81 -36.82 2.09
N LYS A 300 25.27 -36.79 0.83
CA LYS A 300 24.46 -37.17 -0.34
C LYS A 300 24.16 -38.67 -0.37
N ARG A 301 25.12 -39.52 0.00
CA ARG A 301 24.93 -40.97 0.11
C ARG A 301 23.89 -41.31 1.18
N LEU A 302 24.04 -40.79 2.39
CA LEU A 302 23.07 -41.00 3.48
C LEU A 302 21.69 -40.45 3.13
N MET A 303 21.63 -39.30 2.44
CA MET A 303 20.37 -38.74 1.96
C MET A 303 19.67 -39.68 0.96
N ASN A 304 20.41 -40.29 0.03
CA ASN A 304 19.83 -41.25 -0.92
C ASN A 304 19.37 -42.54 -0.22
N GLU A 305 20.15 -43.06 0.73
CA GLU A 305 19.77 -44.22 1.55
C GLU A 305 18.50 -43.95 2.37
N LEU A 306 18.40 -42.73 2.94
CA LEU A 306 17.23 -42.28 3.68
C LEU A 306 16.00 -42.17 2.77
N SER A 307 16.13 -41.57 1.58
CA SER A 307 15.05 -41.51 0.57
C SER A 307 14.55 -42.91 0.20
N GLN A 308 15.45 -43.85 -0.10
CA GLN A 308 15.08 -45.24 -0.41
C GLN A 308 14.33 -45.91 0.75
N SER A 309 14.77 -45.70 1.99
CA SER A 309 14.10 -46.27 3.17
C SER A 309 12.71 -45.70 3.45
N LEU A 310 12.41 -44.50 2.94
CA LEU A 310 11.13 -43.81 3.10
C LEU A 310 10.19 -44.00 1.89
N GLY A 311 10.69 -44.64 0.82
CA GLY A 311 9.95 -44.83 -0.44
C GLY A 311 9.77 -43.55 -1.26
N ILE A 312 10.76 -42.65 -1.23
CA ILE A 312 10.79 -41.37 -1.95
C ILE A 312 11.79 -41.42 -3.11
#